data_AF-A0A9P5SWI1-F1
#
_entry.id   AF-A0A9P5SWI1-F1
#
_cell.length_a   1.000
_cell.length_b   1.000
_cell.length_c   1.000
_cell.angle_alpha   90.00
_cell.angle_beta   90.00
_cell.angle_gamma   90.00
#
_symmetry.space_group_name_H-M   'P 1'
#
loop_
_entity.id
_entity.type
_entity.pdbx_description
1 polymer ?
#
loop_
_entity_poly.entity_id
_entity_poly.type
_entity_poly.pdbx_seq_one_letter_code
_entity_poly.pdbx_strand_id
1 'polypeptide(L)'
;MKASGPILHRFLCNSPHLQHLIAPNLAIPIEYLDINGMMKKPLDYKDIRKAARSAKQQQAHVAPNMFSSVFPCISISSPANVTTDNHHRIWACRRLRTLHVRIETHEAVLYDSRANLVLFGYLGRVCPDLEDLSIRQPLMNLMRYGGLCLSTRLRKLERLVLDCDIIQLANVHDLSWVKRHPKRDLIAFWKRLFGKRHGKQYPLPQQQQQQPEDRVVGYSQNVIDLTNVGRDADLASWAKEREQDMRRMVPCWPSLESFQIQYGGGAPWQDDAKPNFRSLRRDALIEFRNTPTRVY
;
A
#
# COMPACT_ATOMS: atom_id res chain seq x y z
N MET A 1 0.83 18.96 -19.04
CA MET A 1 2.18 18.35 -18.97
C MET A 1 2.16 17.26 -17.89
N LYS A 2 2.27 15.98 -18.27
CA LYS A 2 2.29 14.84 -17.34
C LYS A 2 3.73 14.35 -17.19
N ALA A 3 4.55 15.04 -16.39
CA ALA A 3 5.89 14.55 -16.08
C ALA A 3 6.45 15.27 -14.84
N SER A 4 6.40 14.60 -13.69
CA SER A 4 7.18 15.00 -12.51
C SER A 4 7.34 13.90 -11.46
N GLY A 5 6.62 12.78 -11.54
CA GLY A 5 6.75 11.66 -10.58
C GLY A 5 8.19 11.18 -10.36
N PRO A 6 8.97 10.88 -11.43
CA PRO A 6 10.38 10.50 -11.31
C PRO A 6 11.24 11.59 -10.66
N ILE A 7 10.94 12.86 -10.95
CA ILE A 7 11.66 14.00 -10.39
C ILE A 7 11.35 14.13 -8.89
N LEU A 8 10.08 14.01 -8.49
CA LEU A 8 9.67 14.07 -7.10
C LEU A 8 10.25 12.90 -6.29
N HIS A 9 10.20 11.69 -6.83
CA HIS A 9 10.84 10.53 -6.21
C HIS A 9 12.36 10.76 -6.04
N ARG A 10 13.05 11.22 -7.09
CA ARG A 10 14.47 11.56 -7.01
C ARG A 10 14.74 12.65 -5.97
N PHE A 11 13.89 13.66 -5.86
CA PHE A 11 14.00 14.71 -4.86
C PHE A 11 13.91 14.13 -3.43
N LEU A 12 12.92 13.28 -3.16
CA LEU A 12 12.76 12.59 -1.87
C LEU A 12 13.96 11.70 -1.51
N CYS A 13 14.56 11.02 -2.49
CA CYS A 13 15.77 10.21 -2.31
C CYS A 13 17.03 11.02 -2.00
N ASN A 14 17.08 12.31 -2.37
CA ASN A 14 18.27 13.16 -2.19
C ASN A 14 18.11 14.22 -1.10
N SER A 15 16.97 14.25 -0.39
CA SER A 15 16.66 15.34 0.56
C SER A 15 16.53 14.85 2.00
N PRO A 16 17.63 14.47 2.69
CA PRO A 16 17.60 13.89 4.04
C PRO A 16 17.05 14.84 5.11
N HIS A 17 17.12 16.14 4.87
CA HIS A 17 16.65 17.19 5.79
C HIS A 17 15.22 17.66 5.51
N LEU A 18 14.55 17.09 4.51
CA LEU A 18 13.19 17.47 4.16
C LEU A 18 12.22 17.10 5.29
N GLN A 19 11.51 18.11 5.81
CA GLN A 19 10.51 17.95 6.86
C GLN A 19 9.08 18.04 6.35
N HIS A 20 8.84 18.81 5.27
CA HIS A 20 7.50 19.00 4.73
C HIS A 20 7.52 18.89 3.21
N LEU A 21 6.60 18.10 2.67
CA LEU A 21 6.33 18.03 1.24
C LEU A 21 4.82 18.10 1.02
N ILE A 22 4.38 19.13 0.30
CA ILE A 22 2.99 19.27 -0.13
C ILE A 22 2.99 19.34 -1.65
N ALA A 23 2.58 18.24 -2.27
CA ALA A 23 2.53 18.07 -3.72
C ALA A 23 1.30 17.22 -4.14
N PRO A 24 0.07 17.64 -3.80
CA PRO A 24 -1.14 16.83 -4.00
C PRO A 24 -1.44 16.55 -5.48
N ASN A 25 -0.88 17.36 -6.39
CA ASN A 25 -1.06 17.21 -7.83
C ASN A 25 0.10 16.48 -8.53
N LEU A 26 1.20 16.21 -7.81
CA LEU A 26 2.32 15.43 -8.35
C LEU A 26 2.14 13.97 -7.99
N ALA A 27 2.06 13.13 -9.01
CA ALA A 27 1.87 11.71 -8.85
C ALA A 27 3.21 10.96 -8.79
N ILE A 28 3.38 10.12 -7.77
CA ILE A 28 4.47 9.16 -7.67
C ILE A 28 3.94 7.78 -8.08
N PRO A 29 4.52 7.13 -9.10
CA PRO A 29 4.19 5.75 -9.43
C PRO A 29 4.47 4.82 -8.24
N ILE A 30 3.50 3.98 -7.88
CA ILE A 30 3.62 3.05 -6.75
C ILE A 30 4.82 2.09 -6.91
N GLU A 31 5.21 1.79 -8.16
CA GLU A 31 6.36 0.97 -8.52
C GLU A 31 7.68 1.50 -7.94
N TYR A 32 7.77 2.81 -7.68
CA TYR A 32 8.94 3.40 -7.03
C TYR A 32 9.02 3.14 -5.52
N LEU A 33 7.94 2.62 -4.92
CA LEU A 33 7.91 2.21 -3.51
C LEU A 33 8.06 0.69 -3.35
N ASP A 34 7.94 -0.09 -4.44
CA ASP A 34 8.00 -1.55 -4.44
C ASP A 34 9.44 -2.07 -4.52
N ILE A 35 10.16 -1.95 -3.39
CA ILE A 35 11.56 -2.39 -3.26
C ILE A 35 11.72 -3.89 -3.53
N ASN A 36 10.68 -4.68 -3.26
CA ASN A 36 10.74 -6.14 -3.31
C ASN A 36 10.18 -6.73 -4.61
N GLY A 37 9.76 -5.89 -5.57
CA GLY A 37 9.14 -6.32 -6.83
C GLY A 37 7.90 -7.19 -6.63
N MET A 38 7.10 -6.90 -5.59
CA MET A 38 5.94 -7.68 -5.19
C MET A 38 4.72 -7.43 -6.07
N MET A 39 4.64 -6.25 -6.70
CA MET A 39 3.61 -5.92 -7.66
C MET A 39 3.93 -6.59 -8.99
N LYS A 40 2.91 -7.21 -9.58
CA LYS A 40 3.05 -7.75 -10.93
C LYS A 40 3.34 -6.58 -11.85
N LYS A 41 4.39 -6.68 -12.67
CA LYS A 41 4.57 -5.75 -13.77
C LYS A 41 3.25 -5.70 -14.55
N PRO A 42 2.74 -4.50 -14.89
CA PRO A 42 1.58 -4.41 -15.75
C PRO A 42 1.85 -5.30 -16.97
N LEU A 43 1.00 -6.31 -17.17
CA LEU A 43 1.06 -7.11 -18.39
C LEU A 43 1.02 -6.10 -19.54
N ASP A 44 1.95 -6.20 -20.48
CA ASP A 44 1.91 -5.34 -21.67
C ASP A 44 0.50 -5.48 -22.25
N TYR A 45 -0.17 -4.38 -22.58
CA TYR A 45 -1.48 -4.42 -23.22
C TYR A 45 -1.45 -5.32 -24.46
N LYS A 46 -0.30 -5.42 -25.14
CA LYS A 46 -0.05 -6.37 -26.22
C LYS A 46 -0.13 -7.82 -25.76
N ASP A 47 0.39 -8.16 -24.58
CA ASP A 47 0.31 -9.50 -23.99
C ASP A 47 -1.13 -9.85 -23.61
N ILE A 48 -1.88 -8.90 -23.04
CA ILE A 48 -3.31 -9.09 -22.74
C ILE A 48 -4.09 -9.34 -24.04
N ARG A 49 -3.85 -8.54 -25.09
CA ARG A 49 -4.48 -8.75 -26.42
C ARG A 49 -4.08 -10.08 -27.04
N LYS A 50 -2.81 -10.48 -26.92
CA LYS A 50 -2.30 -11.74 -27.44
C LYS A 50 -2.94 -12.92 -26.70
N ALA A 51 -3.01 -12.88 -25.37
CA ALA A 51 -3.69 -13.88 -24.56
C ALA A 51 -5.19 -13.99 -24.90
N ALA A 52 -5.88 -12.86 -25.09
CA ALA A 52 -7.28 -12.85 -25.51
C ALA A 52 -7.48 -13.45 -26.92
N ARG A 53 -6.54 -13.22 -27.86
CA ARG A 53 -6.56 -13.85 -29.19
C ARG A 53 -6.30 -15.35 -29.13
N SER A 54 -5.33 -15.77 -28.33
CA SER A 54 -5.02 -17.20 -28.11
C SER A 54 -6.20 -17.94 -27.46
N ALA A 55 -6.89 -17.32 -26.50
CA ALA A 55 -8.09 -17.90 -25.89
C ALA A 55 -9.24 -18.07 -26.89
N LYS A 56 -9.45 -17.10 -27.80
CA LYS A 56 -10.44 -17.22 -28.88
C LYS A 56 -10.08 -18.32 -29.89
N GLN A 57 -8.80 -18.49 -30.24
CA GLN A 57 -8.37 -19.54 -31.16
C GLN A 57 -8.52 -20.95 -30.54
N GLN A 58 -8.27 -21.10 -29.24
CA GLN A 58 -8.46 -22.39 -28.55
C GLN A 58 -9.94 -22.77 -28.43
N GLN A 59 -10.85 -21.80 -28.26
CA GLN A 59 -12.29 -22.06 -28.26
C GLN A 59 -12.84 -22.50 -29.64
N ALA A 60 -12.15 -22.20 -30.74
CA ALA A 60 -12.59 -22.59 -32.07
C ALA A 60 -12.36 -24.09 -32.39
N HIS A 61 -11.55 -24.80 -31.60
CA HIS A 61 -11.20 -26.21 -31.85
C HIS A 61 -11.76 -27.19 -30.81
N VAL A 62 -12.47 -26.72 -29.78
CA VAL A 62 -13.09 -27.61 -28.78
C VAL A 62 -14.58 -27.69 -29.09
N ALA A 63 -15.02 -28.84 -29.61
CA ALA A 63 -16.43 -29.15 -29.78
C ALA A 63 -17.19 -28.98 -28.44
N PRO A 64 -18.47 -28.56 -28.47
CA PRO A 64 -19.23 -28.27 -27.27
C PRO A 64 -19.58 -29.58 -26.55
N ASN A 65 -18.70 -30.05 -25.66
CA ASN A 65 -19.03 -31.12 -24.73
C ASN A 65 -18.53 -30.79 -23.31
N MET A 66 -19.52 -30.69 -22.42
CA MET A 66 -19.54 -30.67 -20.95
C MET A 66 -18.33 -30.12 -20.17
N PHE A 67 -18.55 -28.89 -19.66
CA PHE A 67 -18.15 -28.33 -18.36
C PHE A 67 -17.04 -29.03 -17.56
N SER A 68 -15.86 -28.40 -17.50
CA SER A 68 -15.08 -28.35 -16.27
C SER A 68 -14.31 -27.02 -16.17
N SER A 69 -14.50 -26.33 -15.06
CA SER A 69 -13.99 -25.00 -14.72
C SER A 69 -12.54 -25.10 -14.23
N VAL A 70 -11.58 -24.75 -15.08
CA VAL A 70 -10.20 -24.48 -14.68
C VAL A 70 -9.68 -23.29 -15.50
N PHE A 71 -9.50 -22.13 -14.86
CA PHE A 71 -8.82 -20.99 -15.49
C PHE A 71 -7.30 -21.27 -15.51
N PRO A 72 -6.63 -21.29 -16.68
CA PRO A 72 -5.18 -21.47 -16.73
C PRO A 72 -4.46 -20.16 -16.34
N CYS A 73 -3.57 -20.24 -15.36
CA CYS A 73 -2.64 -19.17 -15.02
C CYS A 73 -1.52 -19.14 -16.08
N ILE A 74 -1.56 -18.17 -16.99
CA ILE A 74 -0.52 -18.02 -18.02
C ILE A 74 0.72 -17.38 -17.37
N SER A 75 1.80 -18.15 -17.30
CA SER A 75 3.12 -17.70 -16.86
C SER A 75 3.88 -17.20 -18.09
N ILE A 76 4.03 -15.88 -18.28
CA ILE A 76 4.78 -15.33 -19.41
C ILE A 76 6.22 -15.08 -18.96
N SER A 77 7.18 -15.72 -19.65
CA SER A 77 8.61 -15.49 -19.51
C SER A 77 8.98 -14.09 -20.01
N SER A 78 9.63 -13.31 -19.15
CA SER A 78 9.94 -11.90 -19.38
C SER A 78 11.16 -11.75 -20.32
N PRO A 79 11.13 -10.84 -21.32
CA PRO A 79 12.30 -10.57 -22.14
C PRO A 79 13.40 -9.86 -21.32
N ALA A 80 14.58 -10.47 -21.32
CA ALA A 80 15.78 -9.96 -20.67
C ALA A 80 16.35 -8.74 -21.43
N ASN A 81 17.04 -7.85 -20.67
CA ASN A 81 17.97 -6.81 -21.14
C ASN A 81 17.45 -5.37 -21.34
N VAL A 82 16.60 -4.88 -20.43
CA VAL A 82 16.75 -3.48 -20.00
C VAL A 82 17.39 -3.54 -18.62
N THR A 83 18.70 -3.32 -18.56
CA THR A 83 19.44 -3.10 -17.32
C THR A 83 18.98 -1.76 -16.74
N THR A 84 17.79 -1.74 -16.13
CA THR A 84 17.35 -0.59 -15.36
C THR A 84 18.25 -0.51 -14.14
N ASP A 85 19.22 0.40 -14.20
CA ASP A 85 19.91 1.02 -13.06
C ASP A 85 18.93 1.80 -12.14
N ASN A 86 17.68 1.32 -12.06
CA ASN A 86 16.72 1.66 -11.04
C ASN A 86 17.10 0.86 -9.79
N HIS A 87 18.31 1.08 -9.28
CA HIS A 87 18.55 0.86 -7.87
C HIS A 87 17.37 1.47 -7.14
N HIS A 88 16.56 0.64 -6.47
CA HIS A 88 15.39 1.05 -5.73
C HIS A 88 15.81 2.12 -4.72
N ARG A 89 15.71 3.39 -5.11
CA ARG A 89 16.21 4.48 -4.29
C ARG A 89 15.21 4.65 -3.16
N ILE A 90 15.68 4.39 -1.95
CA ILE A 90 14.92 4.60 -0.74
C ILE A 90 14.91 6.10 -0.45
N TRP A 91 13.78 6.63 -0.01
CA TRP A 91 13.68 8.05 0.35
C TRP A 91 14.62 8.34 1.52
N ALA A 92 15.41 9.41 1.41
CA ALA A 92 16.35 9.79 2.45
C ALA A 92 15.70 10.63 3.56
N CYS A 93 14.51 11.19 3.31
CA CYS A 93 13.79 12.12 4.17
C CYS A 93 13.14 11.48 5.40
N ARG A 94 13.93 10.89 6.31
CA ARG A 94 13.40 10.20 7.51
C ARG A 94 12.71 11.12 8.51
N ARG A 95 13.06 12.41 8.49
CA ARG A 95 12.50 13.46 9.36
C ARG A 95 11.26 14.13 8.74
N LEU A 96 10.68 13.54 7.70
CA LEU A 96 9.50 14.06 7.05
C LEU A 96 8.30 13.97 8.01
N ARG A 97 7.74 15.13 8.35
CA ARG A 97 6.56 15.32 9.21
C ARG A 97 5.29 15.48 8.41
N THR A 98 5.35 16.17 7.27
CA THR A 98 4.19 16.38 6.39
C THR A 98 4.44 15.78 5.02
N LEU A 99 3.51 14.95 4.56
CA LEU A 99 3.54 14.36 3.22
C LEU A 99 2.14 14.38 2.62
N HIS A 100 1.92 15.29 1.66
CA HIS A 100 0.71 15.32 0.83
C HIS A 100 1.07 14.99 -0.60
N VAL A 101 0.66 13.83 -1.09
CA VAL A 101 1.06 13.35 -2.42
C VAL A 101 -0.06 12.58 -3.11
N ARG A 102 0.00 12.54 -4.44
CA ARG A 102 -0.77 11.59 -5.23
C ARG A 102 0.09 10.36 -5.50
N ILE A 103 -0.48 9.18 -5.32
CA ILE A 103 0.14 7.92 -5.72
C ILE A 103 -0.61 7.41 -6.95
N GLU A 104 0.13 7.20 -8.03
CA GLU A 104 -0.41 6.61 -9.25
C GLU A 104 -0.19 5.10 -9.23
N THR A 105 -1.24 4.37 -9.60
CA THR A 105 -1.19 2.92 -9.76
C THR A 105 -1.59 2.63 -11.20
N HIS A 106 -0.77 1.85 -11.91
CA HIS A 106 -1.11 1.44 -13.27
C HIS A 106 -2.43 0.64 -13.29
N GLU A 107 -3.24 0.77 -14.34
CA GLU A 107 -4.58 0.12 -14.41
C GLU A 107 -4.54 -1.39 -14.12
N ALA A 108 -3.54 -2.07 -14.68
CA ALA A 108 -3.32 -3.51 -14.45
C ALA A 108 -3.03 -3.88 -12.98
N VAL A 109 -2.54 -2.93 -12.18
CA VAL A 109 -2.17 -3.10 -10.77
C VAL A 109 -3.26 -2.58 -9.84
N LEU A 110 -4.28 -1.85 -10.34
CA LEU A 110 -5.35 -1.31 -9.51
C LEU A 110 -5.97 -2.40 -8.63
N TYR A 111 -6.22 -3.60 -9.16
CA TYR A 111 -6.83 -4.68 -8.38
C TYR A 111 -5.85 -5.47 -7.49
N ASP A 112 -4.55 -5.14 -7.50
CA ASP A 112 -3.58 -5.78 -6.62
C ASP A 112 -3.69 -5.18 -5.21
N SER A 113 -4.26 -5.95 -4.29
CA SER A 113 -4.36 -5.58 -2.87
C SER A 113 -3.00 -5.30 -2.22
N ARG A 114 -1.90 -5.73 -2.85
CA ARG A 114 -0.53 -5.49 -2.38
C ARG A 114 -0.04 -4.07 -2.61
N ALA A 115 -0.63 -3.30 -3.52
CA ALA A 115 -0.19 -1.91 -3.76
C ALA A 115 -0.23 -1.09 -2.45
N ASN A 116 -1.30 -1.23 -1.68
CA ASN A 116 -1.43 -0.55 -0.39
C ASN A 116 -0.53 -1.16 0.70
N LEU A 117 -0.24 -2.47 0.65
CA LEU A 117 0.75 -3.09 1.54
C LEU A 117 2.15 -2.53 1.31
N VAL A 118 2.53 -2.36 0.05
CA VAL A 118 3.77 -1.70 -0.35
C VAL A 118 3.76 -0.25 0.16
N LEU A 119 2.72 0.52 -0.16
CA LEU A 119 2.62 1.93 0.21
C LEU A 119 2.76 2.16 1.72
N PHE A 120 1.85 1.58 2.52
CA PHE A 120 1.81 1.82 3.95
C PHE A 120 2.96 1.12 4.70
N GLY A 121 3.40 -0.05 4.21
CA GLY A 121 4.58 -0.73 4.73
C GLY A 121 5.86 0.08 4.51
N TYR A 122 6.03 0.66 3.32
CA TYR A 122 7.16 1.53 2.98
C TYR A 122 7.14 2.81 3.83
N LEU A 123 6.02 3.53 3.85
CA LEU A 123 5.91 4.79 4.61
C LEU A 123 6.16 4.58 6.10
N GLY A 124 5.59 3.51 6.69
CA GLY A 124 5.78 3.17 8.10
C GLY A 124 7.24 2.88 8.50
N ARG A 125 8.09 2.51 7.54
CA ARG A 125 9.52 2.21 7.75
C ARG A 125 10.44 3.37 7.41
N VAL A 126 10.15 4.08 6.32
CA VAL A 126 11.03 5.09 5.74
C VAL A 126 10.78 6.48 6.33
N CYS A 127 9.53 6.79 6.69
CA CYS A 127 9.14 8.10 7.23
C CYS A 127 8.44 7.95 8.60
N PRO A 128 9.13 7.42 9.64
CA PRO A 128 8.51 7.13 10.94
C PRO A 128 8.04 8.38 11.70
N ASP A 129 8.56 9.57 11.34
CA ASP A 129 8.26 10.85 11.97
C ASP A 129 7.06 11.59 11.35
N LEU A 130 6.30 10.96 10.44
CA LEU A 130 5.12 11.60 9.85
C LEU A 130 4.07 11.94 10.90
N GLU A 131 3.65 13.19 10.88
CA GLU A 131 2.59 13.81 11.69
C GLU A 131 1.34 14.07 10.83
N ASP A 132 1.51 14.41 9.56
CA ASP A 132 0.43 14.76 8.63
C ASP A 132 0.60 14.03 7.29
N LEU A 133 -0.30 13.10 7.01
CA LEU A 133 -0.28 12.28 5.80
C LEU A 133 -1.57 12.46 5.01
N SER A 134 -1.44 12.94 3.78
CA SER A 134 -2.53 13.01 2.80
C SER A 134 -2.13 12.24 1.55
N ILE A 135 -2.88 11.20 1.21
CA ILE A 135 -2.63 10.34 0.06
C ILE A 135 -3.83 10.41 -0.87
N ARG A 136 -3.59 10.81 -2.12
CA ARG A 136 -4.56 10.71 -3.20
C ARG A 136 -4.28 9.50 -4.09
N GLN A 137 -5.23 8.59 -4.26
CA GLN A 137 -5.10 7.40 -5.12
C GLN A 137 -6.39 7.13 -5.90
N PRO A 138 -6.35 6.77 -7.19
CA PRO A 138 -7.56 6.45 -7.94
C PRO A 138 -8.38 5.31 -7.31
N LEU A 139 -7.70 4.30 -6.75
CA LEU A 139 -8.32 3.17 -6.08
C LEU A 139 -7.59 2.90 -4.76
N MET A 140 -8.36 2.79 -3.68
CA MET A 140 -7.86 2.44 -2.36
C MET A 140 -8.48 1.12 -1.89
N ASN A 141 -7.64 0.12 -1.60
CA ASN A 141 -8.07 -1.11 -0.95
C ASN A 141 -8.05 -0.94 0.57
N LEU A 142 -9.25 -0.79 1.16
CA LEU A 142 -9.48 -0.64 2.60
C LEU A 142 -9.94 -1.93 3.26
N MET A 143 -9.91 -3.06 2.54
CA MET A 143 -10.14 -4.36 3.17
C MET A 143 -9.13 -4.58 4.28
N ARG A 144 -9.47 -5.47 5.22
CA ARG A 144 -8.66 -5.74 6.41
C ARG A 144 -7.18 -6.05 6.08
N TYR A 145 -6.89 -6.66 4.93
CA TYR A 145 -5.54 -7.01 4.45
C TYR A 145 -4.93 -6.02 3.47
N GLY A 146 -5.64 -4.95 3.12
CA GLY A 146 -5.19 -3.93 2.17
C GLY A 146 -4.11 -3.01 2.74
N GLY A 147 -3.35 -3.42 3.74
CA GLY A 147 -2.17 -2.70 4.24
C GLY A 147 -2.40 -1.41 5.03
N LEU A 148 -3.60 -0.82 5.03
CA LEU A 148 -3.86 0.40 5.81
C LEU A 148 -3.47 0.26 7.29
N CYS A 149 -3.60 -0.94 7.87
CA CYS A 149 -3.19 -1.21 9.25
C CYS A 149 -1.70 -0.99 9.51
N LEU A 150 -0.83 -1.10 8.49
CA LEU A 150 0.61 -0.85 8.63
C LEU A 150 0.91 0.63 8.94
N SER A 151 0.01 1.54 8.59
CA SER A 151 0.15 2.97 8.93
C SER A 151 0.09 3.23 10.44
N THR A 152 -0.33 2.28 11.29
CA THR A 152 -0.24 2.42 12.75
C THR A 152 1.19 2.42 13.28
N ARG A 153 2.19 2.11 12.44
CA ARG A 153 3.61 2.29 12.77
C ARG A 153 4.02 3.76 12.80
N LEU A 154 3.27 4.64 12.12
CA LEU A 154 3.46 6.09 12.17
C LEU A 154 2.92 6.61 13.50
N ARG A 155 3.71 6.47 14.57
CA ARG A 155 3.25 6.76 15.95
C ARG A 155 2.97 8.23 16.19
N LYS A 156 3.64 9.11 15.46
CA LYS A 156 3.46 10.56 15.53
C LYS A 156 2.34 11.07 14.64
N LEU A 157 1.67 10.20 13.89
CA LEU A 157 0.64 10.61 12.94
C LEU A 157 -0.55 11.21 13.67
N GLU A 158 -0.78 12.50 13.44
CA GLU A 158 -1.87 13.31 13.96
C GLU A 158 -3.03 13.37 12.97
N ARG A 159 -2.72 13.46 11.68
CA ARG A 159 -3.72 13.63 10.60
C ARG A 159 -3.49 12.64 9.48
N LEU A 160 -4.53 11.89 9.13
CA LEU A 160 -4.53 10.96 8.01
C LEU A 160 -5.73 11.24 7.08
N VAL A 161 -5.44 11.64 5.85
CA VAL A 161 -6.43 11.87 4.80
C VAL A 161 -6.17 10.89 3.65
N LEU A 162 -7.19 10.12 3.30
CA LEU A 162 -7.17 9.23 2.14
C LEU A 162 -8.19 9.74 1.12
N ASP A 163 -7.72 10.32 0.03
CA ASP A 163 -8.55 10.80 -1.08
C ASP A 163 -8.53 9.77 -2.21
N CYS A 164 -9.69 9.24 -2.59
CA CYS A 164 -9.75 8.23 -3.64
C CYS A 164 -11.01 8.26 -4.49
N ASP A 165 -10.87 7.92 -5.77
CA ASP A 165 -12.02 7.91 -6.67
C ASP A 165 -12.89 6.66 -6.39
N ILE A 166 -12.24 5.53 -6.08
CA ILE A 166 -12.89 4.24 -5.83
C ILE A 166 -12.34 3.62 -4.54
N ILE A 167 -13.24 3.16 -3.66
CA ILE A 167 -12.90 2.41 -2.45
C ILE A 167 -13.29 0.95 -2.61
N GLN A 168 -12.37 0.04 -2.32
CA GLN A 168 -12.69 -1.36 -2.07
C GLN A 168 -12.80 -1.60 -0.57
N LEU A 169 -14.02 -1.75 -0.09
CA LEU A 169 -14.35 -2.11 1.29
C LEU A 169 -15.40 -3.23 1.25
N ALA A 170 -15.10 -4.39 1.83
CA ALA A 170 -16.07 -5.49 1.84
C ALA A 170 -17.13 -5.27 2.92
N ASN A 171 -16.72 -4.73 4.08
CA ASN A 171 -17.61 -4.40 5.19
C ASN A 171 -17.04 -3.26 6.04
N VAL A 172 -17.88 -2.42 6.66
CA VAL A 172 -17.46 -1.43 7.67
C VAL A 172 -16.65 -2.06 8.81
N HIS A 173 -16.91 -3.33 9.13
CA HIS A 173 -16.11 -4.10 10.09
C HIS A 173 -14.65 -4.33 9.67
N ASP A 174 -14.28 -4.10 8.41
CA ASP A 174 -12.87 -4.12 7.98
C ASP A 174 -12.07 -2.96 8.57
N LEU A 175 -12.73 -1.86 8.95
CA LEU A 175 -12.13 -0.73 9.67
C LEU A 175 -12.28 -0.85 11.19
N SER A 176 -12.80 -1.98 11.71
CA SER A 176 -12.98 -2.14 13.17
C SER A 176 -11.68 -2.12 13.97
N TRP A 177 -10.52 -2.35 13.32
CA TRP A 177 -9.20 -2.24 13.94
C TRP A 177 -8.77 -0.80 14.21
N VAL A 178 -9.36 0.19 13.53
CA VAL A 178 -9.11 1.64 13.70
C VAL A 178 -9.62 2.13 15.07
N LYS A 179 -10.59 1.43 15.65
CA LYS A 179 -11.12 1.77 16.98
C LYS A 179 -10.01 1.79 18.02
N ARG A 180 -10.05 2.74 18.94
CA ARG A 180 -9.05 2.94 20.02
C ARG A 180 -8.70 1.65 20.78
N HIS A 181 -9.70 0.81 21.00
CA HIS A 181 -9.56 -0.52 21.60
C HIS A 181 -10.18 -1.58 20.68
N PRO A 182 -9.41 -2.17 19.75
CA PRO A 182 -9.91 -3.26 18.94
C PRO A 182 -10.26 -4.45 19.85
N LYS A 183 -11.37 -5.15 19.54
CA LYS A 183 -11.77 -6.35 20.28
C LYS A 183 -10.65 -7.40 20.22
N ARG A 184 -10.43 -8.14 21.30
CA ARG A 184 -9.42 -9.23 21.37
C ARG A 184 -9.56 -10.23 20.21
N ASP A 185 -10.80 -10.47 19.77
CA ASP A 185 -11.13 -11.35 18.65
C ASP A 185 -10.42 -10.98 17.34
N LEU A 186 -10.11 -9.69 17.15
CA LEU A 186 -9.43 -9.21 15.97
C LEU A 186 -7.97 -9.67 15.93
N ILE A 187 -7.27 -9.69 17.07
CA ILE A 187 -5.90 -10.22 17.15
C ILE A 187 -5.93 -11.74 16.94
N ALA A 188 -6.86 -12.43 17.60
CA ALA A 188 -7.00 -13.88 17.45
C ALA A 188 -7.25 -14.26 15.98
N PHE A 189 -8.05 -13.45 15.29
CA PHE A 189 -8.27 -13.55 13.85
C PHE A 189 -6.97 -13.36 13.05
N TRP A 190 -6.19 -12.31 13.32
CA TRP A 190 -4.91 -12.06 12.65
C TRP A 190 -3.89 -13.19 12.88
N LYS A 191 -3.79 -13.70 14.12
CA LYS A 191 -2.97 -14.86 14.46
C LYS A 191 -3.42 -16.10 13.70
N ARG A 192 -4.73 -16.37 13.64
CA ARG A 192 -5.27 -17.52 12.91
C ARG A 192 -4.97 -17.42 11.42
N LEU A 193 -5.02 -16.22 10.86
CA LEU A 193 -4.82 -16.03 9.44
C LEU A 193 -3.35 -16.20 9.04
N PHE A 194 -2.42 -15.59 9.79
CA PHE A 194 -1.00 -15.65 9.46
C PHE A 194 -0.32 -16.88 10.03
N GLY A 195 -0.68 -17.31 11.24
CA GLY A 195 -0.11 -18.49 11.90
C GLY A 195 -0.38 -19.78 11.14
N LYS A 196 -1.53 -19.91 10.45
CA LYS A 196 -1.82 -21.10 9.63
C LYS A 196 -1.10 -21.12 8.27
N ARG A 197 -0.73 -19.95 7.73
CA ARG A 197 -0.04 -19.86 6.43
C ARG A 197 1.46 -20.11 6.52
N HIS A 198 2.10 -19.75 7.63
CA HIS A 198 3.54 -19.97 7.80
C HIS A 198 3.97 -21.45 7.89
N GLY A 199 3.05 -22.38 8.17
CA GLY A 199 3.34 -23.82 8.14
C GLY A 199 3.48 -24.40 6.72
N LYS A 200 3.00 -23.68 5.69
CA LYS A 200 3.27 -24.00 4.29
C LYS A 200 4.19 -22.90 3.75
N GLN A 201 5.50 -23.08 3.94
CA GLN A 201 6.47 -22.27 3.20
C GLN A 201 6.10 -22.40 1.71
N TYR A 202 5.64 -21.31 1.09
CA TYR A 202 5.74 -21.20 -0.35
C TYR A 202 7.23 -21.30 -0.67
N PRO A 203 7.66 -22.17 -1.59
CA PRO A 203 9.04 -22.12 -2.07
C PRO A 203 9.27 -20.68 -2.51
N LEU A 204 10.12 -19.98 -1.78
CA LEU A 204 10.59 -18.67 -2.22
C LEU A 204 11.11 -18.90 -3.65
N PRO A 205 10.73 -18.07 -4.64
CA PRO A 205 11.47 -18.02 -5.88
C PRO A 205 12.93 -17.93 -5.45
N GLN A 206 13.75 -18.90 -5.88
CA GLN A 206 15.18 -18.90 -5.57
C GLN A 206 15.69 -17.54 -6.00
N GLN A 207 15.83 -16.62 -5.04
CA GLN A 207 16.55 -15.39 -5.25
C GLN A 207 17.94 -15.87 -5.57
N GLN A 208 18.33 -15.72 -6.83
CA GLN A 208 19.69 -15.99 -7.28
C GLN A 208 20.61 -15.40 -6.23
N GLN A 209 21.39 -16.26 -5.57
CA GLN A 209 22.39 -15.86 -4.59
C GLN A 209 23.34 -14.90 -5.31
N GLN A 210 23.09 -13.60 -5.17
CA GLN A 210 24.01 -12.57 -5.63
C GLN A 210 25.27 -12.74 -4.77
N GLN A 211 26.39 -12.96 -5.45
CA GLN A 211 27.69 -13.14 -4.82
C GLN A 211 28.03 -11.92 -3.96
N PRO A 212 28.80 -12.11 -2.88
CA PRO A 212 29.17 -11.03 -1.98
C PRO A 212 30.23 -10.15 -2.66
N GLU A 213 29.80 -9.18 -3.47
CA GLU A 213 30.69 -8.14 -3.96
C GLU A 213 31.00 -7.09 -2.88
N ASP A 214 32.23 -6.60 -2.94
CA ASP A 214 33.00 -5.85 -1.97
C ASP A 214 32.24 -4.88 -1.06
N ARG A 215 32.38 -5.13 0.26
CA ARG A 215 31.93 -4.25 1.33
C ARG A 215 32.72 -2.94 1.33
N VAL A 216 32.15 -1.91 0.71
CA VAL A 216 32.50 -0.52 1.00
C VAL A 216 32.08 -0.22 2.44
N VAL A 217 33.06 -0.16 3.35
CA VAL A 217 32.91 0.27 4.74
C VAL A 217 32.71 1.79 4.74
N GLY A 218 31.51 2.25 5.07
CA GLY A 218 31.24 3.69 5.20
C GLY A 218 29.87 4.01 5.78
N TYR A 219 29.87 4.54 7.01
CA TYR A 219 28.74 5.07 7.78
C TYR A 219 27.72 4.05 8.31
N SER A 220 27.67 3.93 9.64
CA SER A 220 26.59 3.29 10.41
C SER A 220 25.28 4.07 10.29
N GLN A 221 24.75 4.16 9.08
CA GLN A 221 23.38 4.59 8.84
C GLN A 221 22.46 3.49 9.35
N ASN A 222 21.57 3.83 10.28
CA ASN A 222 20.49 2.97 10.78
C ASN A 222 19.87 2.18 9.62
N VAL A 223 20.26 0.91 9.47
CA VAL A 223 19.83 0.04 8.36
C VAL A 223 18.34 -0.20 8.56
N ILE A 224 17.52 0.32 7.63
CA ILE A 224 16.07 0.06 7.66
C ILE A 224 15.87 -1.32 7.04
N ASP A 225 15.29 -2.24 7.80
CA ASP A 225 14.83 -3.51 7.25
C ASP A 225 13.57 -3.30 6.39
N LEU A 226 13.76 -3.42 5.08
CA LEU A 226 12.69 -3.32 4.07
C LEU A 226 12.38 -4.67 3.42
N THR A 227 13.01 -5.76 3.88
CA THR A 227 12.94 -7.11 3.29
C THR A 227 11.52 -7.66 3.18
N ASN A 228 10.66 -7.24 4.12
CA ASN A 228 9.29 -7.72 4.21
C ASN A 228 8.24 -6.76 3.62
N VAL A 229 8.60 -5.53 3.24
CA VAL A 229 7.64 -4.53 2.73
C VAL A 229 6.85 -5.09 1.55
N GLY A 230 5.51 -4.96 1.59
CA GLY A 230 4.60 -5.51 0.58
C GLY A 230 4.32 -7.02 0.69
N ARG A 231 4.91 -7.74 1.66
CA ARG A 231 4.71 -9.18 1.89
C ARG A 231 3.79 -9.43 3.09
N ASP A 232 3.13 -10.59 3.09
CA ASP A 232 2.34 -11.09 4.24
C ASP A 232 3.18 -11.17 5.53
N ALA A 233 4.49 -11.39 5.41
CA ALA A 233 5.42 -11.39 6.54
C ALA A 233 5.48 -10.04 7.27
N ASP A 234 5.28 -8.91 6.59
CA ASP A 234 5.25 -7.60 7.24
C ASP A 234 3.97 -7.40 8.06
N LEU A 235 2.83 -7.90 7.56
CA LEU A 235 1.58 -7.95 8.34
C LEU A 235 1.72 -8.86 9.56
N ALA A 236 2.44 -9.98 9.43
CA ALA A 236 2.72 -10.86 10.56
C ALA A 236 3.63 -10.20 11.61
N SER A 237 4.67 -9.46 11.18
CA SER A 237 5.50 -8.63 12.08
C SER A 237 4.65 -7.58 12.80
N TRP A 238 3.86 -6.84 12.04
CA TRP A 238 2.94 -5.82 12.57
C TRP A 238 1.96 -6.41 13.58
N ALA A 239 1.38 -7.58 13.32
CA ALA A 239 0.45 -8.23 14.24
C ALA A 239 1.11 -8.58 15.58
N LYS A 240 2.40 -8.99 15.57
CA LYS A 240 3.18 -9.23 16.80
C LYS A 240 3.47 -7.92 17.54
N GLU A 241 3.88 -6.87 16.83
CA GLU A 241 4.08 -5.52 17.39
C GLU A 241 2.81 -5.03 18.09
N ARG A 242 1.65 -5.17 17.43
CA ARG A 242 0.35 -4.75 17.97
C ARG A 242 -0.09 -5.56 19.18
N GLU A 243 0.21 -6.84 19.24
CA GLU A 243 -0.05 -7.63 20.44
C GLU A 243 0.73 -7.09 21.64
N GLN A 244 2.00 -6.74 21.46
CA GLN A 244 2.83 -6.16 22.52
C GLN A 244 2.28 -4.80 22.97
N ASP A 245 1.92 -3.93 22.03
CA ASP A 245 1.28 -2.64 22.32
C ASP A 245 0.01 -2.80 23.14
N MET A 246 -0.85 -3.76 22.77
CA MET A 246 -2.10 -3.99 23.49
C MET A 246 -1.87 -4.49 24.92
N ARG A 247 -0.83 -5.29 25.16
CA ARG A 247 -0.43 -5.67 26.53
C ARG A 247 0.00 -4.45 27.35
N ARG A 248 0.57 -3.44 26.69
CA ARG A 248 0.96 -2.14 27.28
C ARG A 248 -0.15 -1.09 27.24
N MET A 249 -1.36 -1.47 26.80
CA MET A 249 -2.49 -0.56 26.61
C MET A 249 -2.20 0.64 25.67
N VAL A 250 -1.27 0.48 24.73
CA VAL A 250 -0.95 1.52 23.75
C VAL A 250 -1.98 1.50 22.61
N PRO A 251 -2.66 2.62 22.31
CA PRO A 251 -3.61 2.72 21.21
C PRO A 251 -2.95 2.44 19.84
N CYS A 252 -3.75 2.19 18.79
CA CYS A 252 -3.25 1.95 17.44
C CYS A 252 -2.47 3.15 16.91
N TRP A 253 -3.06 4.34 17.02
CA TRP A 253 -2.39 5.60 16.78
C TRP A 253 -2.46 6.46 18.05
N PRO A 254 -1.34 6.62 18.79
CA PRO A 254 -1.36 7.39 20.04
C PRO A 254 -1.55 8.89 19.83
N SER A 255 -1.09 9.44 18.70
CA SER A 255 -1.19 10.87 18.40
C SER A 255 -2.31 11.25 17.43
N LEU A 256 -3.09 10.30 16.90
CA LEU A 256 -4.04 10.59 15.83
C LEU A 256 -5.23 11.40 16.33
N GLU A 257 -5.39 12.58 15.75
CA GLU A 257 -6.44 13.54 16.03
C GLU A 257 -7.55 13.46 14.98
N SER A 258 -7.18 13.23 13.71
CA SER A 258 -8.12 13.19 12.59
C SER A 258 -7.81 12.06 11.60
N PHE A 259 -8.84 11.30 11.25
CA PHE A 259 -8.81 10.32 10.15
C PHE A 259 -9.99 10.58 9.22
N GLN A 260 -9.69 10.77 7.95
CA GLN A 260 -10.67 11.09 6.91
C GLN A 260 -10.46 10.20 5.70
N ILE A 261 -11.56 9.70 5.16
CA ILE A 261 -11.59 9.02 3.87
C ILE A 261 -12.52 9.84 2.98
N GLN A 262 -11.96 10.45 1.95
CA GLN A 262 -12.67 11.22 0.94
C GLN A 262 -12.86 10.31 -0.28
N TYR A 263 -14.08 10.30 -0.82
CA TYR A 263 -14.38 9.53 -2.02
C TYR A 263 -15.34 10.24 -2.96
N GLY A 264 -15.25 9.94 -4.25
CA GLY A 264 -16.24 10.37 -5.24
C GLY A 264 -15.83 11.57 -6.12
N GLY A 265 -14.54 11.84 -6.27
CA GLY A 265 -13.97 12.57 -7.41
C GLY A 265 -14.46 14.02 -7.64
N GLY A 266 -15.31 14.58 -6.79
CA GLY A 266 -15.56 16.02 -6.74
C GLY A 266 -14.35 16.65 -6.10
N ALA A 267 -13.46 17.19 -6.91
CA ALA A 267 -12.23 17.83 -6.45
C ALA A 267 -12.53 18.75 -5.25
N PRO A 268 -12.06 18.45 -4.03
CA PRO A 268 -12.17 19.39 -2.92
C PRO A 268 -11.22 20.59 -3.11
N TRP A 269 -10.41 20.58 -4.17
CA TRP A 269 -9.37 21.56 -4.49
C TRP A 269 -9.66 22.38 -5.75
N GLN A 270 -10.87 22.25 -6.32
CA GLN A 270 -11.39 23.16 -7.33
C GLN A 270 -12.76 23.64 -6.86
N ASP A 271 -12.88 24.94 -6.62
CA ASP A 271 -14.15 25.60 -6.31
C ASP A 271 -15.23 25.20 -7.35
N ASP A 272 -16.45 24.99 -6.83
CA ASP A 272 -17.76 25.03 -7.52
C ASP A 272 -18.35 23.81 -8.26
N ALA A 273 -17.70 22.66 -8.36
CA ALA A 273 -18.35 21.50 -9.01
C ALA A 273 -19.01 20.53 -8.01
N LYS A 274 -20.35 20.53 -7.93
CA LYS A 274 -21.14 19.52 -7.18
C LYS A 274 -21.25 18.21 -7.96
N PRO A 275 -20.69 17.07 -7.50
CA PRO A 275 -20.88 15.79 -8.15
C PRO A 275 -22.21 15.12 -7.74
N ASN A 276 -22.87 14.52 -8.73
CA ASN A 276 -24.06 13.69 -8.60
C ASN A 276 -23.63 12.22 -8.45
N PHE A 277 -23.70 11.65 -7.24
CA PHE A 277 -23.51 10.22 -7.02
C PHE A 277 -24.61 9.63 -6.13
N ARG A 278 -25.17 8.51 -6.58
CA ARG A 278 -26.09 7.64 -5.81
C ARG A 278 -25.30 7.00 -4.67
N SER A 279 -25.71 7.32 -3.45
CA SER A 279 -24.91 7.32 -2.23
C SER A 279 -24.91 5.98 -1.47
N LEU A 280 -23.72 5.47 -1.12
CA LEU A 280 -23.44 5.23 0.30
C LEU A 280 -23.67 6.57 1.00
N ARG A 281 -24.62 6.64 1.95
CA ARG A 281 -25.15 7.88 2.54
C ARG A 281 -24.09 8.99 2.63
N ARG A 282 -24.48 10.21 2.22
CA ARG A 282 -23.74 11.47 2.39
C ARG A 282 -23.35 11.78 3.85
N ASP A 283 -23.72 10.94 4.80
CA ASP A 283 -23.38 11.03 6.22
C ASP A 283 -22.14 10.20 6.60
N ALA A 284 -21.55 9.43 5.68
CA ALA A 284 -20.32 8.68 5.96
C ALA A 284 -19.06 9.56 5.77
N LEU A 285 -19.08 10.78 6.30
CA LEU A 285 -17.87 11.29 6.91
C LEU A 285 -17.61 10.34 8.08
N ILE A 286 -16.77 9.33 7.90
CA ILE A 286 -16.28 8.57 9.05
C ILE A 286 -15.24 9.46 9.74
N GLU A 287 -15.69 10.60 10.26
CA GLU A 287 -14.92 11.42 11.18
C GLU A 287 -14.87 10.64 12.50
N PHE A 288 -13.80 9.91 12.70
CA PHE A 288 -13.41 9.58 14.07
C PHE A 288 -12.82 10.85 14.67
N ARG A 289 -13.65 11.74 15.19
CA ARG A 289 -13.16 12.77 16.12
C ARG A 289 -12.76 12.03 17.39
N ASN A 290 -11.46 11.86 17.59
CA ASN A 290 -10.92 11.47 18.89
C ASN A 290 -11.13 12.64 19.85
N THR A 291 -12.33 12.79 20.41
CA THR A 291 -12.50 13.69 21.55
C THR A 291 -11.75 13.08 22.75
N PRO A 292 -10.75 13.77 23.33
CA PRO A 292 -10.14 13.29 24.55
C PRO A 292 -11.23 13.25 25.63
N THR A 293 -11.58 12.05 26.08
CA THR A 293 -12.39 11.88 27.28
C THR A 293 -11.57 12.46 28.43
N ARG A 294 -11.89 13.69 28.85
CA ARG A 294 -11.36 14.24 30.10
C ARG A 294 -11.87 13.32 31.20
N VAL A 295 -10.97 12.52 31.77
CA VAL A 295 -11.19 11.84 33.04
C VAL A 295 -11.11 12.96 34.08
N TYR A 296 -12.26 13.36 34.61
CA TYR A 296 -12.36 14.13 35.84
C TYR A 296 -12.17 13.21 37.04
#